data_AF-A0A953RQU6-F1
#
_entry.id   AF-A0A953RQU6-F1
#
_cell.length_a   1.000
_cell.length_b   1.000
_cell.length_c   1.000
_cell.angle_alpha   90.00
_cell.angle_beta   90.00
_cell.angle_gamma   90.00
#
_symmetry.space_group_name_H-M   'P 1'
#
loop_
_entity.id
_entity.type
_entity.pdbx_description
1 polymer ?
#
loop_
_entity_poly.entity_id
_entity_poly.type
_entity_poly.pdbx_seq_one_letter_code
_entity_poly.pdbx_strand_id
1 'polypeptide(L)' 'MSDPHTWVSPHASIQFLDFATNKTIPIWTLEKEPGWGLSLAHDGKSIVYVQNEFAESNLMLVKNFR' A
#
# COMPACT_ATOMS: atom_id res chain seq x y z
N MET A 1 21.49 17.87 7.82
CA MET A 1 21.18 17.55 9.23
C MET A 1 19.67 17.37 9.28
N SER A 2 19.19 16.13 9.39
CA SER A 2 17.76 15.76 9.23
C SER A 2 17.07 15.64 10.58
N ASP A 3 15.78 15.99 10.65
CA ASP A 3 14.93 15.95 11.85
C ASP A 3 14.67 14.49 12.32
N PRO A 4 15.00 14.13 13.59
CA PRO A 4 14.93 12.77 14.11
C PRO A 4 13.50 12.18 14.28
N HIS A 5 12.43 12.94 13.99
CA HIS A 5 11.05 12.45 14.12
C HIS A 5 10.35 12.07 12.81
N THR A 6 11.01 12.22 11.65
CA THR A 6 10.43 11.82 10.35
C THR A 6 11.11 10.58 9.80
N TRP A 7 10.58 9.41 10.16
CA TRP A 7 10.89 8.17 9.45
C TRP A 7 10.22 8.25 8.08
N VAL A 8 10.92 8.81 7.09
CA VAL A 8 10.47 8.77 5.70
C VAL A 8 10.72 7.36 5.18
N SER A 9 9.77 6.47 5.39
CA SER A 9 9.75 5.18 4.69
C SER A 9 9.58 5.47 3.20
N PRO A 10 10.39 4.88 2.31
CA PRO A 10 10.18 5.03 0.88
C PRO A 10 8.79 4.52 0.51
N HIS A 11 8.05 5.33 -0.26
CA HIS A 11 6.73 4.96 -0.76
C HIS A 11 6.80 3.61 -1.51
N ALA A 12 5.91 2.69 -1.15
CA ALA A 12 5.79 1.41 -1.83
C ALA A 12 5.40 1.61 -3.31
N SER A 13 5.85 0.71 -4.19
CA SER A 13 5.54 0.79 -5.62
C SER A 13 4.95 -0.52 -6.15
N ILE A 14 4.01 -0.38 -7.10
CA ILE A 14 3.52 -1.47 -7.92
C ILE A 14 4.45 -1.59 -9.13
N GLN A 15 4.97 -2.79 -9.35
CA GLN A 15 5.95 -3.07 -10.39
C GLN A 15 5.52 -4.31 -11.19
N PHE A 16 5.83 -4.29 -12.48
CA PHE A 16 5.61 -5.41 -13.39
C PHE A 16 6.93 -6.13 -13.66
N LEU A 17 6.94 -7.46 -13.52
CA LEU A 17 8.09 -8.29 -13.90
C LEU A 17 7.86 -8.83 -15.32
N ASP A 18 8.67 -8.38 -16.26
CA ASP A 18 8.73 -8.95 -17.60
C ASP A 18 9.56 -10.25 -17.57
N PHE A 19 8.91 -11.39 -17.74
CA PHE A 19 9.57 -12.70 -17.74
C PHE A 19 10.48 -12.96 -18.94
N ALA A 20 10.27 -12.28 -20.08
CA ALA A 20 11.12 -12.46 -21.25
C ALA A 20 12.49 -11.81 -21.07
N THR A 21 12.54 -10.69 -20.34
CA THR A 21 13.76 -9.90 -20.14
C THR A 21 14.29 -9.93 -18.71
N ASN A 22 13.54 -10.51 -17.77
CA ASN A 22 13.78 -10.48 -16.34
C ASN A 22 13.94 -9.06 -15.78
N LYS A 23 13.28 -8.09 -16.40
CA LYS A 23 13.32 -6.68 -15.99
C LYS A 23 12.07 -6.33 -15.20
N THR A 24 12.28 -5.53 -14.16
CA THR A 24 11.20 -4.92 -13.39
C THR A 24 10.88 -3.54 -13.95
N ILE A 25 9.62 -3.31 -14.27
CA ILE A 25 9.09 -2.08 -14.87
C ILE A 25 8.21 -1.40 -13.82
N PRO A 26 8.53 -0.17 -13.36
CA PRO A 26 7.69 0.55 -12.42
C PRO A 26 6.37 0.97 -13.10
N ILE A 27 5.24 0.67 -12.46
CA ILE A 27 3.91 1.03 -12.96
C ILE A 27 3.34 2.21 -12.19
N TRP A 28 3.46 2.19 -10.85
CA TRP A 28 2.88 3.21 -10.00
C TRP A 28 3.57 3.30 -8.64
N THR A 29 3.71 4.50 -8.09
CA THR A 29 4.19 4.74 -6.72
C THR A 29 3.00 5.09 -5.84
N LEU A 30 2.83 4.37 -4.73
CA LEU A 30 1.71 4.53 -3.83
C LEU A 30 1.92 5.70 -2.88
N GLU A 31 0.95 6.59 -2.78
CA GLU A 31 1.00 7.72 -1.85
C GLU A 31 0.79 7.30 -0.38
N LYS A 32 0.19 6.14 -0.15
CA LYS A 32 -0.15 5.58 1.17
C LYS A 32 0.31 4.12 1.29
N GLU A 33 0.36 3.61 2.51
CA GLU A 33 0.68 2.21 2.78
C GLU A 33 -0.29 1.24 2.07
N PRO A 34 0.21 0.20 1.40
CA PRO A 34 -0.64 -0.78 0.73
C PRO A 34 -1.39 -1.64 1.74
N GLY A 35 -2.63 -2.01 1.39
CA GLY A 35 -3.37 -3.06 2.07
C GLY A 35 -3.09 -4.44 1.49
N TRP A 36 -3.74 -5.46 2.06
CA TRP A 36 -3.64 -6.83 1.58
C TRP A 36 -4.59 -7.05 0.40
N GLY A 37 -4.04 -7.09 -0.81
CA GLY A 37 -4.78 -7.44 -2.03
C GLY A 37 -4.27 -6.71 -3.26
N LEU A 38 -3.98 -7.50 -4.31
CA LEU A 38 -3.56 -7.02 -5.62
C LEU A 38 -4.09 -7.99 -6.68
N SER A 39 -4.78 -7.47 -7.69
CA SER A 39 -5.28 -8.27 -8.81
C SER A 39 -5.22 -7.48 -10.12
N LEU A 40 -5.18 -8.22 -11.23
CA LEU A 40 -5.35 -7.69 -12.57
C LEU A 40 -6.82 -7.80 -12.99
N ALA A 41 -7.32 -6.80 -13.71
CA ALA A 41 -8.59 -6.91 -14.41
C ALA A 41 -8.45 -7.84 -15.63
N HIS A 42 -9.57 -8.42 -16.06
CA HIS A 42 -9.60 -9.37 -17.17
C HIS A 42 -9.08 -8.79 -18.50
N ASP A 43 -9.19 -7.46 -18.68
CA ASP A 43 -8.71 -6.77 -19.87
C ASP A 43 -7.18 -6.60 -19.93
N GLY A 44 -6.46 -6.93 -18.85
CA GLY A 44 -5.02 -6.78 -18.73
C GLY A 44 -4.52 -5.33 -18.69
N LYS A 45 -5.43 -4.35 -18.63
CA LYS A 45 -5.10 -2.92 -18.66
C LYS A 45 -5.22 -2.25 -17.30
N SER A 46 -5.97 -2.87 -16.41
CA SER A 46 -6.28 -2.29 -15.10
C SER A 46 -5.75 -3.16 -13.96
N ILE A 47 -5.25 -2.51 -12.92
CA ILE A 47 -4.86 -3.14 -11.65
C ILE A 47 -5.84 -2.68 -10.58
N VAL A 48 -6.32 -3.63 -9.77
CA VAL A 48 -7.09 -3.35 -8.56
C VAL A 48 -6.19 -3.67 -7.37
N TYR A 49 -6.02 -2.70 -6.48
CA TYR A 49 -5.18 -2.84 -5.29
C TYR A 49 -5.91 -2.26 -4.08
N VAL A 50 -5.61 -2.78 -2.89
CA VAL A 50 -6.14 -2.24 -1.65
C VAL A 50 -5.25 -1.10 -1.19
N GLN A 51 -5.83 0.08 -0.99
CA GLN A 51 -5.19 1.19 -0.29
C GLN A 51 -5.95 1.41 1.02
N ASN A 52 -5.27 1.21 2.14
CA ASN A 52 -5.89 1.45 3.44
C ASN A 52 -5.92 2.95 3.69
N GLU A 53 -7.11 3.54 3.70
CA GLU A 53 -7.25 4.95 4.08
C GLU A 53 -7.33 5.12 5.60
N PHE A 54 -7.83 4.10 6.31
CA PHE A 54 -8.02 4.12 7.76
C PHE A 54 -7.61 2.76 8.36
N ALA A 55 -6.36 2.64 8.78
CA ALA A 55 -5.92 1.57 9.68
C ALA A 55 -6.02 2.06 11.13
N GLU A 56 -7.22 2.44 11.58
CA GLU A 56 -7.42 2.84 12.97
C GLU A 56 -7.95 1.66 13.79
N SER A 57 -7.18 1.23 14.78
CA SER A 57 -7.69 0.40 15.87
C SER A 57 -8.12 1.29 17.02
N ASN A 58 -9.34 1.82 16.96
CA ASN A 58 -9.93 2.56 18.08
C ASN A 58 -10.45 1.56 19.14
N LEU A 59 -9.55 1.02 19.95
CA LEU A 59 -9.87 0.21 21.13
C LEU A 59 -10.33 1.16 22.25
N MET A 60 -11.64 1.34 22.40
CA MET A 60 -12.21 2.08 23.54
C MET A 60 -12.62 1.12 24.65
N LEU A 61 -11.99 1.24 25.82
CA LEU A 61 -12.41 0.56 27.04
C LEU A 61 -13.63 1.29 27.63
N VAL A 62 -14.82 0.73 27.46
CA VAL A 62 -16.02 1.22 28.16
C VAL A 62 -16.03 0.65 29.58
N LYS A 63 -16.00 1.53 30.59
CA LYS A 63 -16.32 1.16 31.98
C LYS A 63 -17.75 1.62 32.29
N ASN A 64 -18.51 0.75 32.98
CA ASN A 64 -19.90 0.93 33.44
C ASN A 64 -21.00 0.81 32.36
N PHE A 65 -21.09 -0.34 31.68
CA PHE A 65 -22.37 -0.76 31.11
C PHE A 65 -23.37 -1.02 32.25
N ARG A 66 -24.50 -0.29 32.25
CA ARG A 66 -25.65 -0.54 33.11
C ARG A 66 -26.76 -1.15 32.27
#